data_AF-A0A2E4UWD7-F1
#
_entry.id   AF-A0A2E4UWD7-F1
#
_cell.length_a   1.000
_cell.length_b   1.000
_cell.length_c   1.000
_cell.angle_alpha   90.00
_cell.angle_beta   90.00
_cell.angle_gamma   90.00
#
_symmetry.space_group_name_H-M   'P 1'
#
loop_
_entity.id
_entity.type
_entity.pdbx_description
1 polymer ?
#
loop_
_entity_poly.entity_id
_entity_poly.type
_entity_poly.pdbx_seq_one_letter_code
_entity_poly.pdbx_strand_id
1 'polypeptide(L)'
;MIAFTLGFDAAVGLIEVARWRASQNQGFEAASQRDGNVGYLDLWDFYPRKETAAVAAGTMAMQAVTSPKIIDPCNKRSGLPETVAYRCCLFFPASTPIKLNDIHNQITDETGGFWTEIDRPLAVTPMTDTKWKGRDTA
;
A
#
# COMPACT_ATOMS: atom_id res chain seq x y z
N MET A 1 1.48 42.84 26.88
CA MET A 1 1.21 41.39 26.94
C MET A 1 0.38 41.05 25.72
N ILE A 2 1.00 40.59 24.64
CA ILE A 2 0.30 40.28 23.38
C ILE A 2 0.14 38.77 23.34
N ALA A 3 -1.10 38.29 23.48
CA ALA A 3 -1.43 36.89 23.31
C ALA A 3 -1.38 36.55 21.81
N PHE A 4 -0.43 35.70 21.42
CA PHE A 4 -0.30 35.18 20.07
C PHE A 4 -1.23 33.96 19.94
N THR A 5 -2.49 34.18 19.55
CA THR A 5 -3.41 33.09 19.23
C THR A 5 -3.11 32.61 17.81
N LEU A 6 -2.17 31.67 17.67
CA LEU A 6 -2.00 30.93 16.40
C LEU A 6 -3.21 30.02 16.23
N GLY A 7 -4.20 30.52 15.48
CA GLY A 7 -5.27 29.70 14.93
C GLY A 7 -4.66 28.71 13.95
N PHE A 8 -4.64 27.43 14.30
CA PHE A 8 -4.43 26.35 13.34
C PHE A 8 -5.66 26.34 12.42
N ASP A 9 -5.53 26.92 11.24
CA ASP A 9 -6.53 26.77 10.19
C ASP A 9 -6.49 25.31 9.71
N ALA A 10 -7.55 24.57 10.01
CA ALA A 10 -7.66 23.17 9.66
C ALA A 10 -7.49 22.92 8.14
N ALA A 11 -7.87 23.87 7.29
CA ALA A 11 -7.69 23.73 5.84
C ALA A 11 -6.22 23.88 5.44
N VAL A 12 -5.50 24.83 6.03
CA VAL A 12 -4.04 24.99 5.83
C VAL A 12 -3.31 23.76 6.35
N GLY A 13 -3.70 23.24 7.52
CA GLY A 13 -3.16 22.02 8.09
C GLY A 13 -3.36 20.79 7.18
N LEU A 14 -4.54 20.63 6.58
CA LEU A 14 -4.82 19.52 5.66
C LEU A 14 -4.02 19.62 4.35
N ILE A 15 -3.81 20.84 3.83
CA ILE A 15 -3.00 21.08 2.62
C ILE A 15 -1.52 20.77 2.90
N GLU A 16 -0.99 21.18 4.06
CA GLU A 16 0.38 20.85 4.47
C GLU A 16 0.56 19.35 4.67
N VAL A 17 -0.41 18.68 5.29
CA VAL A 17 -0.40 17.21 5.43
C VAL A 17 -0.41 16.54 4.06
N ALA A 18 -1.27 16.95 3.13
CA ALA A 18 -1.32 16.36 1.79
C ALA A 18 -0.01 16.59 1.00
N ARG A 19 0.59 17.78 1.12
CA ARG A 19 1.90 18.09 0.53
C ARG A 19 3.02 17.25 1.14
N TRP A 20 3.02 17.10 2.46
CA TRP A 20 3.98 16.25 3.15
C TRP A 20 3.86 14.79 2.67
N ARG A 21 2.65 14.24 2.56
CA ARG A 21 2.41 12.88 2.02
C ARG A 21 2.87 12.73 0.57
N ALA A 22 2.62 13.74 -0.27
CA ALA A 22 3.09 13.75 -1.65
C ALA A 22 4.63 13.80 -1.72
N SER A 23 5.29 14.51 -0.81
CA SER A 23 6.76 14.54 -0.72
C SER A 23 7.38 13.21 -0.30
N GLN A 24 6.59 12.31 0.31
CA GLN A 24 6.96 10.95 0.70
C GLN A 24 6.49 9.89 -0.32
N ASN A 25 6.25 10.30 -1.57
CA ASN A 25 5.74 9.47 -2.67
C ASN A 25 4.52 8.60 -2.28
N GLN A 26 3.66 9.15 -1.41
CA GLN A 26 2.54 8.45 -0.77
C GLN A 26 2.89 7.02 -0.29
N GLY A 27 4.06 6.86 0.34
CA GLY A 27 4.45 5.65 1.04
C GLY A 27 5.07 4.56 0.16
N PHE A 28 5.38 4.89 -1.10
CA PHE A 28 6.19 4.08 -2.02
C PHE A 28 7.61 4.64 -2.07
N GLU A 29 8.47 4.26 -1.12
CA GLU A 29 9.81 4.88 -0.99
C GLU A 29 10.67 4.62 -2.23
N ALA A 30 10.68 3.36 -2.68
CA ALA A 30 11.44 2.96 -3.85
C ALA A 30 10.76 1.84 -4.62
N ALA A 31 10.89 1.89 -5.94
CA ALA A 31 10.56 0.78 -6.81
C ALA A 31 11.70 0.64 -7.83
N SER A 32 12.31 -0.54 -7.89
CA SER A 32 13.48 -0.79 -8.75
C SER A 32 13.45 -2.21 -9.30
N GLN A 33 14.08 -2.42 -10.44
CA GLN A 33 14.44 -3.75 -10.93
C GLN A 33 15.86 -4.07 -10.49
N ARG A 34 16.06 -5.25 -9.90
CA ARG A 34 17.34 -5.79 -9.48
C ARG A 34 17.84 -6.82 -10.49
N ASP A 35 19.10 -7.22 -10.33
CA ASP A 35 19.72 -8.29 -11.11
C ASP A 35 18.85 -9.55 -11.11
N GLY A 36 18.79 -10.22 -12.26
CA GLY A 36 17.90 -11.37 -12.45
C GLY A 36 16.42 -11.03 -12.64
N ASN A 37 16.11 -9.78 -13.04
CA ASN A 37 14.73 -9.31 -13.29
C ASN A 37 13.82 -9.36 -12.05
N VAL A 38 14.42 -9.24 -10.86
CA VAL A 38 13.70 -9.24 -9.59
C VAL A 38 13.16 -7.84 -9.32
N GLY A 39 11.86 -7.70 -9.21
CA GLY A 39 11.21 -6.47 -8.79
C GLY A 39 11.42 -6.23 -7.29
N TYR A 40 11.85 -5.03 -6.90
CA TYR A 40 11.98 -4.64 -5.49
C TYR A 40 11.09 -3.43 -5.21
N LEU A 41 10.25 -3.54 -4.18
CA LEU A 41 9.32 -2.53 -3.73
C LEU A 41 9.54 -2.25 -2.25
N ASP A 42 9.93 -1.02 -1.92
CA ASP A 42 10.08 -0.55 -0.54
C ASP A 42 8.86 0.30 -0.15
N LEU A 43 8.20 -0.11 0.94
CA LEU A 43 6.94 0.47 1.41
C LEU A 43 7.04 0.92 2.87
N TRP A 44 6.89 2.21 3.12
CA TRP A 44 7.08 2.78 4.46
C TRP A 44 5.75 3.15 5.13
N ASP A 45 4.85 3.83 4.43
CA ASP A 45 3.58 4.30 5.00
C ASP A 45 2.38 3.77 4.22
N PHE A 46 1.19 3.73 4.86
CA PHE A 46 -0.07 3.30 4.25
C PHE A 46 -1.10 4.45 4.29
N TYR A 47 -1.04 5.32 3.28
CA TYR A 47 -1.96 6.46 3.13
C TYR A 47 -3.28 6.10 2.43
N PRO A 48 -4.35 6.88 2.64
CA PRO A 48 -5.67 6.61 2.08
C PRO A 48 -5.65 6.30 0.57
N ARG A 49 -6.50 5.36 0.13
CA ARG A 49 -6.60 4.92 -1.28
C ARG A 49 -6.71 6.08 -2.28
N LYS A 50 -7.47 7.13 -1.94
CA LYS A 50 -7.66 8.32 -2.79
C LYS A 50 -6.35 9.05 -3.09
N GLU A 51 -5.37 8.97 -2.20
CA GLU A 51 -4.07 9.63 -2.33
C GLU A 51 -3.01 8.71 -2.97
N THR A 52 -3.15 7.39 -2.79
CA THR A 52 -2.13 6.40 -3.21
C THR A 52 -2.41 5.71 -4.53
N ALA A 53 -3.65 5.73 -5.03
CA ALA A 53 -4.04 4.90 -6.17
C ALA A 53 -3.22 5.15 -7.45
N ALA A 54 -2.91 6.42 -7.75
CA ALA A 54 -2.16 6.77 -8.95
C ALA A 54 -0.71 6.27 -8.90
N VAL A 55 -0.03 6.47 -7.76
CA VAL A 55 1.35 6.01 -7.57
C VAL A 55 1.43 4.49 -7.48
N ALA A 56 0.43 3.86 -6.85
CA ALA A 56 0.31 2.41 -6.84
C ALA A 56 0.20 1.85 -8.26
N ALA A 57 -0.69 2.41 -9.10
CA ALA A 57 -0.86 1.98 -10.49
C ALA A 57 0.43 2.17 -11.32
N GLY A 58 1.09 3.33 -11.21
CA GLY A 58 2.35 3.61 -11.92
C GLY A 58 3.49 2.68 -11.49
N THR A 59 3.61 2.44 -10.18
CA THR A 59 4.62 1.54 -9.61
C THR A 59 4.41 0.10 -10.08
N MET A 60 3.17 -0.37 -10.04
CA MET A 60 2.83 -1.69 -10.52
C MET A 60 3.07 -1.82 -12.02
N ALA A 61 2.71 -0.82 -12.84
CA ALA A 61 3.00 -0.82 -14.26
C ALA A 61 4.50 -0.92 -14.56
N MET A 62 5.36 -0.19 -13.83
CA MET A 62 6.82 -0.30 -13.97
C MET A 62 7.32 -1.71 -13.62
N GLN A 63 6.71 -2.33 -12.61
CA GLN A 63 7.06 -3.66 -12.14
C GLN A 63 6.44 -4.76 -13.03
N ALA A 64 5.58 -4.46 -14.01
CA ALA A 64 4.82 -5.47 -14.76
C ALA A 64 5.70 -6.54 -15.44
N VAL A 65 6.92 -6.14 -15.84
CA VAL A 65 7.87 -7.00 -16.56
C VAL A 65 8.83 -7.76 -15.63
N THR A 66 8.86 -7.46 -14.34
CA THR A 66 9.75 -8.08 -13.36
C THR A 66 9.11 -9.33 -12.75
N SER A 67 9.87 -10.42 -12.65
CA SER A 67 9.47 -11.62 -11.92
C SER A 67 10.72 -12.35 -11.41
N PRO A 68 10.84 -12.67 -10.10
CA PRO A 68 9.87 -12.48 -9.00
C PRO A 68 9.82 -11.04 -8.43
N LYS A 69 8.93 -10.77 -7.47
CA LYS A 69 8.82 -9.49 -6.74
C LYS A 69 9.11 -9.67 -5.25
N ILE A 70 9.90 -8.77 -4.69
CA ILE A 70 10.17 -8.64 -3.26
C ILE A 70 9.45 -7.40 -2.75
N ILE A 71 8.64 -7.59 -1.72
CA ILE A 71 8.03 -6.49 -0.96
C ILE A 71 8.81 -6.42 0.34
N ASP A 72 9.48 -5.30 0.56
CA ASP A 72 10.21 -5.04 1.79
C ASP A 72 9.45 -4.01 2.60
N PRO A 73 8.92 -4.41 3.76
CA PRO A 73 8.28 -3.47 4.61
C PRO A 73 9.00 -3.41 5.97
N CYS A 74 10.33 -3.49 6.00
CA CYS A 74 11.08 -3.44 7.25
C CYS A 74 10.99 -2.07 7.94
N ASN A 75 10.76 -1.00 7.17
CA ASN A 75 10.69 0.37 7.68
C ASN A 75 9.25 0.88 7.85
N LYS A 76 8.25 -0.01 8.05
CA LYS A 76 6.86 0.47 8.13
C LYS A 76 6.68 1.44 9.30
N ARG A 77 6.08 2.57 9.01
CA ARG A 77 5.33 3.38 9.96
C ARG A 77 3.84 3.01 9.91
N SER A 78 3.05 3.70 10.73
CA SER A 78 1.62 3.48 10.92
C SER A 78 0.83 3.36 9.60
N GLY A 79 -0.40 2.85 9.68
CA GLY A 79 -1.22 2.64 8.51
C GLY A 79 -2.69 2.42 8.82
N LEU A 80 -3.52 2.70 7.81
CA LEU A 80 -4.95 2.43 7.85
C LEU A 80 -5.25 1.00 7.35
N PRO A 81 -6.06 0.19 8.08
CA PRO A 81 -6.43 -1.17 7.65
C PRO A 81 -7.00 -1.25 6.23
N GLU A 82 -7.77 -0.25 5.81
CA GLU A 82 -8.35 -0.14 4.47
C GLU A 82 -7.27 -0.04 3.39
N THR A 83 -6.16 0.63 3.70
CA THR A 83 -5.05 0.79 2.76
C THR A 83 -4.24 -0.49 2.63
N VAL A 84 -4.12 -1.26 3.71
CA VAL A 84 -3.53 -2.60 3.66
C VAL A 84 -4.37 -3.49 2.74
N ALA A 85 -5.69 -3.48 2.89
CA ALA A 85 -6.59 -4.23 2.03
C ALA A 85 -6.45 -3.85 0.55
N TYR A 86 -6.38 -2.54 0.24
CA TYR A 86 -6.15 -2.05 -1.10
C TYR A 86 -4.81 -2.52 -1.68
N ARG A 87 -3.71 -2.49 -0.90
CA ARG A 87 -2.40 -2.98 -1.35
C ARG A 87 -2.41 -4.48 -1.61
N CYS A 88 -3.08 -5.26 -0.76
CA CYS A 88 -3.27 -6.69 -0.99
C CYS A 88 -3.95 -6.95 -2.33
N CYS A 89 -4.91 -6.11 -2.73
CA CYS A 89 -5.51 -6.23 -4.05
C CYS A 89 -4.42 -6.24 -5.14
N LEU A 90 -3.42 -5.36 -5.12
CA LEU A 90 -2.37 -5.31 -6.15
C LEU A 90 -1.64 -6.63 -6.40
N PHE A 91 -1.60 -7.54 -5.41
CA PHE A 91 -0.89 -8.83 -5.51
C PHE A 91 -1.81 -10.02 -5.76
N PHE A 92 -3.06 -9.95 -5.34
CA PHE A 92 -4.02 -11.05 -5.48
C PHE A 92 -4.80 -11.00 -6.80
N PRO A 93 -5.22 -12.15 -7.36
CA PRO A 93 -6.03 -12.19 -8.56
C PRO A 93 -7.38 -11.46 -8.37
N ALA A 94 -7.80 -10.73 -9.40
CA ALA A 94 -9.05 -9.98 -9.39
C ALA A 94 -10.31 -10.85 -9.61
N SER A 95 -10.15 -12.17 -9.82
CA SER A 95 -11.27 -13.06 -10.15
C SER A 95 -12.21 -13.31 -8.98
N THR A 96 -11.71 -13.27 -7.74
CA THR A 96 -12.50 -13.59 -6.55
C THR A 96 -12.07 -12.71 -5.38
N PRO A 97 -13.01 -12.09 -4.64
CA PRO A 97 -12.69 -11.46 -3.36
C PRO A 97 -12.09 -12.48 -2.40
N ILE A 98 -10.89 -12.20 -1.91
CA ILE A 98 -10.21 -12.98 -0.88
C ILE A 98 -10.41 -12.26 0.45
N LYS A 99 -10.87 -12.98 1.46
CA LYS A 99 -10.96 -12.47 2.83
C LYS A 99 -9.56 -12.31 3.40
N LEU A 100 -9.24 -11.12 3.90
CA LEU A 100 -7.91 -10.79 4.44
C LEU A 100 -7.88 -10.97 5.95
N ASN A 101 -8.71 -10.23 6.67
CA ASN A 101 -8.85 -10.34 8.13
C ASN A 101 -10.20 -9.82 8.60
N ASP A 102 -10.49 -10.06 9.88
CA ASP A 102 -11.53 -9.36 10.64
C ASP A 102 -10.85 -8.59 11.77
N ILE A 103 -11.28 -7.34 12.00
CA ILE A 103 -10.80 -6.51 13.12
C ILE A 103 -11.99 -6.21 14.01
N HIS A 104 -11.88 -6.59 15.28
CA HIS A 104 -12.86 -6.29 16.31
C HIS A 104 -12.47 -5.00 17.06
N ASN A 105 -13.37 -4.03 17.07
CA ASN A 105 -13.27 -2.80 17.84
C ASN A 105 -14.01 -2.96 19.18
N GLN A 106 -13.24 -3.07 20.27
CA GLN A 106 -13.79 -3.27 21.61
C GLN A 106 -14.61 -2.07 22.12
N ILE A 107 -14.36 -0.86 21.62
CA ILE A 107 -15.06 0.35 22.09
C ILE A 107 -16.46 0.42 21.50
N THR A 108 -16.60 0.05 20.22
CA THR A 108 -17.90 0.03 19.54
C THR A 108 -18.59 -1.32 19.58
N ASP A 109 -17.89 -2.37 20.03
CA ASP A 109 -18.31 -3.78 20.00
C ASP A 109 -18.63 -4.28 18.58
N GLU A 110 -17.95 -3.72 17.58
CA GLU A 110 -18.18 -4.03 16.16
C GLU A 110 -17.01 -4.81 15.58
N THR A 111 -17.30 -5.73 14.67
CA THR A 111 -16.27 -6.45 13.91
C THR A 111 -16.39 -6.10 12.44
N GLY A 112 -15.36 -5.44 11.92
CA GLY A 112 -15.24 -5.11 10.50
C GLY A 112 -14.38 -6.14 9.77
N GLY A 113 -14.91 -6.72 8.70
CA GLY A 113 -14.15 -7.57 7.80
C GLY A 113 -13.46 -6.77 6.69
N PHE A 114 -12.29 -7.24 6.25
CA PHE A 114 -11.57 -6.70 5.12
C PHE A 114 -11.41 -7.77 4.04
N TRP A 115 -11.69 -7.38 2.80
CA TRP A 115 -11.60 -8.24 1.62
C TRP A 115 -10.83 -7.54 0.50
N THR A 116 -10.31 -8.31 -0.45
CA THR A 116 -9.82 -7.74 -1.70
C THR A 116 -10.98 -7.31 -2.60
N GLU A 117 -10.86 -6.15 -3.24
CA GLU A 117 -11.83 -5.63 -4.21
C GLU A 117 -11.61 -6.23 -5.61
N ILE A 118 -12.72 -6.52 -6.30
CA ILE A 118 -12.72 -6.95 -7.72
C ILE A 118 -12.46 -5.74 -8.64
N ASP A 119 -13.09 -4.60 -8.32
CA ASP A 119 -13.04 -3.39 -9.14
C ASP A 119 -11.84 -2.51 -8.74
N ARG A 120 -10.69 -2.75 -9.39
CA ARG A 120 -9.48 -1.97 -9.21
C ARG A 120 -8.86 -1.59 -10.56
N PRO A 121 -8.21 -0.41 -10.68
CA PRO A 121 -7.47 -0.06 -11.88
C PRO A 121 -6.39 -1.11 -12.13
N LEU A 122 -6.54 -1.82 -13.26
CA LEU A 122 -5.70 -2.94 -13.65
C LEU A 122 -4.27 -2.46 -13.86
N ALA A 123 -3.37 -2.84 -12.97
CA ALA A 123 -1.96 -2.96 -13.29
C ALA A 123 -1.46 -4.31 -12.78
N VAL A 124 -1.07 -5.13 -13.74
CA VAL A 124 -0.27 -6.36 -13.62
C VAL A 124 -1.04 -7.66 -13.38
N THR A 125 -0.66 -8.62 -14.22
CA THR A 125 -0.88 -10.05 -14.14
C THR A 125 -0.87 -10.52 -12.68
N PRO A 126 -1.87 -11.30 -12.23
CA PRO A 126 -1.79 -11.91 -10.91
C PRO A 126 -0.49 -12.67 -10.77
N MET A 127 0.03 -12.77 -9.55
CA MET A 127 1.12 -13.69 -9.23
C MET A 127 0.62 -15.11 -9.54
N THR A 128 0.80 -15.55 -10.79
CA THR A 128 0.34 -16.85 -11.26
C THR A 128 1.20 -17.89 -10.62
N ASP A 129 0.64 -18.60 -9.64
CA ASP A 129 0.93 -19.94 -9.11
C ASP A 129 2.33 -20.55 -9.35
N THR A 130 3.38 -19.75 -9.33
CA THR A 130 4.75 -20.23 -9.17
C THR A 130 4.85 -20.60 -7.71
N LYS A 131 4.44 -21.83 -7.41
CA LYS A 131 4.78 -22.50 -6.16
C LYS A 131 6.24 -22.19 -5.87
N TRP A 132 6.48 -21.40 -4.83
CA TRP A 132 7.81 -21.21 -4.28
C TRP A 132 8.30 -22.61 -3.89
N LYS A 133 9.10 -23.23 -4.77
CA LYS A 133 9.91 -24.37 -4.38
C LYS A 133 10.98 -23.75 -3.51
N GLY A 134 10.90 -24.02 -2.21
CA GLY A 134 11.87 -23.53 -1.24
C GLY A 134 13.30 -23.80 -1.71
N ARG A 135 14.27 -23.12 -1.09
CA ARG A 135 15.67 -23.51 -1.26
C ARG A 135 15.80 -24.99 -0.88
N ASP A 136 15.90 -25.85 -1.88
CA ASP A 136 16.56 -27.12 -1.74
C ASP A 136 18.01 -26.76 -1.40
N THR A 137 18.30 -26.78 -0.10
CA THR A 137 19.64 -26.61 0.43
C THR A 137 20.47 -27.82 -0.03
N ALA A 138 21.38 -27.56 -0.97
CA ALA A 138 22.54 -28.40 -1.23
C ALA A 138 23.58 -28.23 -0.11
#